data_AF-A0A9Q0MCW5-F1
#
_entry.id   AF-A0A9Q0MCW5-F1
#
_cell.length_a   1.000
_cell.length_b   1.000
_cell.length_c   1.000
_cell.angle_alpha   90.00
_cell.angle_beta   90.00
_cell.angle_gamma   90.00
#
_symmetry.space_group_name_H-M   'P 1'
#
loop_
_entity.id
_entity.type
_entity.pdbx_description
1 polymer ?
#
loop_
_entity_poly.entity_id
_entity_poly.type
_entity_poly.pdbx_seq_one_letter_code
_entity_poly.pdbx_strand_id
1 'polypeptide(L)'
;MSNSTHFDIPLNVITKIISEAIPDELEVHDDFIKALSRATSLFILYSTTRANQVASENSRRSVYSQDVLTAISSLGFDHLLPNLINWHSMYMEEEESRKSKKKKSNNSDETDEKPDFQVE
;
A
#
# COMPACT_ATOMS: atom_id res chain seq x y z
N MET A 1 3.59 -27.10 -21.48
CA MET A 1 2.77 -26.47 -20.43
C MET A 1 3.12 -25.00 -20.39
N SER A 2 2.14 -24.12 -20.58
CA SER A 2 2.30 -22.67 -20.39
C SER A 2 2.50 -22.41 -18.89
N ASN A 3 3.73 -22.09 -18.48
CA ASN A 3 4.10 -21.73 -17.11
C ASN A 3 3.57 -20.32 -16.72
N SER A 4 2.29 -20.05 -17.00
CA SER A 4 1.66 -18.74 -16.84
C SER A 4 0.89 -18.63 -15.53
N THR A 5 1.51 -19.01 -14.42
CA THR A 5 0.95 -18.81 -13.07
C THR A 5 1.74 -17.78 -12.26
N HIS A 6 2.64 -17.02 -12.88
CA HIS A 6 3.41 -15.98 -12.20
C HIS A 6 2.62 -14.67 -12.24
N PHE A 7 2.48 -14.02 -11.09
CA PHE A 7 1.99 -12.64 -11.01
C PHE A 7 3.06 -11.73 -11.63
N ASP A 8 3.12 -11.69 -12.96
CA ASP A 8 4.10 -10.91 -13.71
C ASP A 8 3.71 -9.44 -13.64
N ILE A 9 4.59 -8.63 -13.06
CA ILE A 9 4.42 -7.17 -13.02
C ILE A 9 4.68 -6.62 -14.42
N PRO A 10 3.85 -5.67 -14.92
CA PRO A 10 4.04 -5.09 -16.24
C PRO A 10 5.46 -4.52 -16.42
N LEU A 11 6.15 -4.99 -17.46
CA LEU A 11 7.55 -4.64 -17.69
C LEU A 11 7.74 -3.13 -17.87
N ASN A 12 6.78 -2.45 -18.48
CA ASN A 12 6.81 -0.99 -18.66
C ASN A 12 6.85 -0.21 -17.33
N VAL A 13 6.17 -0.70 -16.29
CA VAL A 13 6.19 -0.10 -14.96
C VAL A 13 7.57 -0.26 -14.34
N ILE A 14 8.17 -1.45 -14.49
CA ILE A 14 9.51 -1.74 -13.97
C ILE A 14 10.56 -0.89 -14.70
N THR A 15 10.50 -0.82 -16.04
CA THR A 15 11.40 0.02 -16.83
C THR A 15 11.35 1.47 -16.36
N LYS A 16 10.15 2.01 -16.13
CA LYS A 16 9.98 3.39 -15.64
C LYS A 16 10.62 3.60 -14.27
N ILE A 17 10.40 2.69 -13.33
CA ILE A 17 11.00 2.76 -11.99
C ILE A 17 12.54 2.70 -12.08
N ILE A 18 13.08 1.82 -12.93
CA ILE A 18 14.53 1.72 -13.13
C ILE A 18 15.08 3.03 -13.71
N SER A 19 14.46 3.58 -14.76
CA SER A 19 14.93 4.82 -15.39
C SER A 19 14.87 6.03 -14.45
N GLU A 20 13.94 6.05 -13.49
CA GLU A 20 13.90 7.09 -12.46
C GLU A 20 15.00 6.92 -11.40
N ALA A 21 15.57 5.71 -11.28
CA ALA A 21 16.57 5.37 -10.27
C ALA A 21 18.03 5.40 -10.79
N ILE A 22 18.23 5.39 -12.11
CA ILE A 22 19.56 5.39 -12.73
C ILE A 22 19.77 6.61 -13.64
N PRO A 23 21.02 7.07 -13.85
CA PRO A 23 21.33 8.12 -14.82
C PRO A 23 21.01 7.71 -16.27
N ASP A 24 20.71 8.70 -17.11
CA ASP A 24 20.33 8.51 -18.51
C ASP A 24 21.46 7.89 -19.37
N GLU A 25 22.71 7.96 -18.92
CA GLU A 25 23.86 7.38 -19.63
C GLU A 25 23.97 5.86 -19.48
N LEU A 26 23.14 5.22 -18.66
CA LEU A 26 23.19 3.78 -18.39
C LEU A 26 22.09 3.02 -19.14
N GLU A 27 22.50 2.16 -20.08
CA GLU A 27 21.58 1.25 -20.76
C GLU A 27 21.28 0.01 -19.92
N VAL A 28 20.00 -0.39 -19.89
CA VAL A 28 19.53 -1.57 -19.15
C VAL A 28 19.00 -2.60 -20.14
N HIS A 29 19.51 -3.83 -20.05
CA HIS A 29 19.07 -4.93 -20.91
C HIS A 29 17.68 -5.45 -20.54
N ASP A 30 16.90 -5.84 -21.56
CA ASP A 30 15.55 -6.41 -21.39
C ASP A 30 15.49 -7.63 -20.46
N ASP A 31 16.55 -8.45 -20.47
CA ASP A 31 16.61 -9.64 -19.63
C ASP A 31 16.80 -9.30 -18.14
N PHE A 32 17.45 -8.18 -17.83
CA PHE A 32 17.51 -7.64 -16.47
C PHE A 32 16.11 -7.22 -16.00
N ILE A 33 15.33 -6.55 -16.85
CA ILE A 33 13.96 -6.11 -16.54
C ILE A 33 13.06 -7.32 -16.27
N LYS A 34 13.16 -8.38 -17.10
CA LYS A 34 12.41 -9.63 -16.88
C LYS A 34 12.83 -10.34 -15.59
N ALA A 35 14.13 -10.36 -15.28
CA ALA A 35 14.64 -10.94 -14.04
C ALA A 35 14.13 -10.17 -12.81
N LEU A 36 14.12 -8.84 -12.88
CA LEU A 36 13.61 -7.98 -11.81
C LEU A 36 12.09 -8.14 -11.62
N SER A 37 11.32 -8.31 -12.69
CA SER A 37 9.88 -8.63 -12.58
C SER A 37 9.64 -9.87 -11.73
N ARG A 38 10.36 -10.96 -12.04
CA ARG A 38 10.28 -12.22 -11.28
C ARG A 38 10.76 -12.05 -9.84
N ALA A 39 11.85 -11.32 -9.63
CA ALA A 39 12.38 -11.04 -8.29
C ALA A 39 11.38 -10.24 -7.44
N THR A 40 10.65 -9.30 -8.05
CA THR A 40 9.64 -8.49 -7.35
C THR A 40 8.46 -9.35 -6.91
N SER A 41 8.00 -10.27 -7.75
CA SER A 41 6.93 -11.22 -7.37
C SER A 41 7.36 -12.13 -6.22
N LEU A 42 8.62 -12.58 -6.20
CA LEU A 42 9.20 -13.31 -5.06
C LEU A 42 9.30 -12.44 -3.82
N PHE A 43 9.71 -11.18 -3.95
CA PHE A 43 9.79 -10.23 -2.84
C PHE A 43 8.43 -10.02 -2.17
N ILE A 44 7.36 -9.81 -2.97
CA ILE A 44 5.98 -9.68 -2.45
C ILE A 44 5.56 -10.94 -1.71
N LEU A 45 5.77 -12.12 -2.31
CA LEU A 45 5.40 -13.40 -1.72
C LEU A 45 6.15 -13.65 -0.40
N TYR A 46 7.45 -13.39 -0.38
CA TYR A 46 8.29 -13.65 0.78
C TYR A 46 7.99 -12.67 1.91
N SER A 47 7.84 -11.38 1.60
CA SER A 47 7.46 -10.35 2.57
C SER A 47 6.08 -10.62 3.18
N THR A 48 5.11 -11.03 2.35
CA THR A 48 3.76 -11.39 2.82
C THR A 48 3.79 -12.63 3.72
N THR A 49 4.55 -13.65 3.32
CA THR A 49 4.72 -14.87 4.12
C THR A 49 5.35 -14.55 5.47
N ARG A 50 6.39 -13.70 5.48
CA ARG A 50 7.07 -13.29 6.70
C ARG A 50 6.14 -12.46 7.60
N ALA A 51 5.40 -11.50 7.05
CA ALA A 51 4.42 -10.72 7.81
C ALA A 51 3.33 -11.61 8.43
N ASN A 52 2.87 -12.63 7.71
CA ASN A 52 1.91 -13.60 8.23
C ASN A 52 2.49 -14.45 9.37
N GLN A 53 3.77 -14.84 9.28
CA GLN A 53 4.46 -15.51 10.39
C GLN A 53 4.53 -14.62 11.63
N VAL A 54 4.90 -13.34 11.48
CA VAL A 54 4.95 -12.38 12.60
C VAL A 54 3.56 -12.19 13.24
N ALA A 55 2.50 -12.11 12.43
CA ALA A 55 1.13 -12.05 12.96
C ALA A 55 0.78 -13.33 13.74
N SER A 56 1.13 -14.49 13.20
CA SER A 56 0.89 -15.80 13.82
C SER A 56 1.68 -15.99 15.13
N GLU A 57 2.94 -15.54 15.17
CA GLU A 57 3.79 -15.51 16.38
C GLU A 57 3.14 -14.66 17.48
N ASN A 58 2.45 -13.59 17.10
CA ASN A 58 1.65 -12.74 18.00
C ASN A 58 0.23 -13.28 18.27
N SER A 59 -0.05 -14.55 17.95
CA SER A 59 -1.36 -15.19 18.11
C SER A 59 -2.52 -14.47 17.39
N ARG A 60 -2.23 -13.79 16.28
CA ARG A 60 -3.21 -13.07 15.47
C ARG A 60 -3.42 -13.75 14.12
N ARG A 61 -4.67 -13.79 13.68
CA ARG A 61 -5.07 -14.28 12.34
C ARG A 61 -5.02 -13.17 11.28
N SER A 62 -5.03 -11.91 11.72
CA SER A 62 -4.98 -10.74 10.85
C SER A 62 -3.59 -10.11 10.86
N VAL A 63 -3.09 -9.78 9.68
CA VAL A 63 -1.85 -9.04 9.47
C VAL A 63 -2.12 -7.54 9.62
N TYR A 64 -1.36 -6.88 10.48
CA TYR A 64 -1.39 -5.43 10.70
C TYR A 64 -0.13 -4.76 10.15
N SER A 65 -0.15 -3.43 10.05
CA SER A 65 0.97 -2.61 9.54
C SER A 65 2.29 -2.91 10.26
N GLN A 66 2.24 -3.13 11.58
CA GLN A 66 3.41 -3.44 12.40
C GLN A 66 4.05 -4.79 12.04
N ASP A 67 3.25 -5.76 11.60
CA ASP A 67 3.78 -7.06 11.16
C ASP A 67 4.59 -6.91 9.87
N VAL A 68 4.11 -6.06 8.96
CA VAL A 68 4.81 -5.76 7.71
C VAL A 68 6.11 -5.03 8.00
N LEU A 69 6.11 -4.02 8.86
CA LEU A 69 7.33 -3.29 9.24
C LEU A 69 8.37 -4.23 9.91
N THR A 70 7.92 -5.08 10.82
CA THR A 70 8.78 -6.07 11.48
C THR A 70 9.32 -7.09 10.48
N ALA A 71 8.49 -7.55 9.55
CA ALA A 71 8.91 -8.46 8.48
C ALA A 71 10.01 -7.81 7.62
N ILE A 72 9.80 -6.60 7.12
CA ILE A 72 10.76 -5.87 6.28
C ILE A 72 12.10 -5.65 7.00
N SER A 73 12.07 -5.32 8.29
CA SER A 73 13.28 -5.24 9.13
C SER A 73 13.98 -6.60 9.24
N SER A 74 13.24 -7.68 9.53
CA SER A 74 13.81 -9.04 9.64
C SER A 74 14.41 -9.57 8.33
N LEU A 75 13.98 -9.03 7.19
CA LEU A 75 14.50 -9.33 5.87
C LEU A 75 15.77 -8.54 5.52
N GLY A 76 16.23 -7.64 6.39
CA GLY A 76 17.41 -6.80 6.19
C GLY A 76 17.16 -5.54 5.37
N PHE A 77 15.90 -5.14 5.19
CA PHE A 77 15.51 -3.94 4.44
C PHE A 77 15.22 -2.75 5.37
N ASP A 78 15.99 -2.59 6.44
CA ASP A 78 15.79 -1.54 7.46
C ASP A 78 15.82 -0.12 6.88
N HIS A 79 16.56 0.08 5.79
CA HIS A 79 16.64 1.36 5.07
C HIS A 79 15.28 1.79 4.47
N LEU A 80 14.33 0.87 4.29
CA LEU A 80 12.98 1.19 3.79
C LEU A 80 12.03 1.65 4.91
N LEU A 81 12.34 1.35 6.18
CA LEU A 81 11.43 1.60 7.30
C LEU A 81 11.04 3.08 7.45
N PRO A 82 11.96 4.07 7.35
CA PRO A 82 11.59 5.48 7.49
C PRO A 82 10.55 5.91 6.46
N ASN A 83 10.72 5.49 5.21
CA ASN A 83 9.80 5.80 4.11
C ASN A 83 8.44 5.12 4.31
N LEU A 84 8.45 3.83 4.70
CA LEU A 84 7.21 3.08 4.95
C LEU A 84 6.39 3.66 6.10
N ILE A 85 7.05 4.08 7.20
CA ILE A 85 6.39 4.71 8.34
C ILE A 85 5.77 6.05 7.91
N ASN A 86 6.53 6.86 7.15
CA ASN A 86 6.03 8.14 6.66
C ASN A 86 4.80 7.96 5.75
N TRP A 87 4.84 7.04 4.79
CA TRP A 87 3.70 6.75 3.92
C TRP A 87 2.48 6.23 4.69
N HIS A 88 2.70 5.41 5.73
CA HIS A 88 1.62 4.95 6.59
C HIS A 88 0.96 6.10 7.35
N SER A 89 1.75 7.03 7.90
CA SER A 89 1.21 8.22 8.58
C SER A 89 0.38 9.09 7.62
N MET A 90 0.91 9.38 6.42
CA MET A 90 0.19 10.14 5.40
C MET A 90 -1.14 9.46 5.00
N TYR A 91 -1.14 8.14 4.87
CA TYR A 91 -2.35 7.37 4.56
C TYR A 91 -3.42 7.49 5.67
N MET A 92 -3.01 7.40 6.94
CA MET A 92 -3.91 7.52 8.08
C MET A 92 -4.55 8.92 8.14
N GLU A 93 -3.76 9.98 7.94
CA GLU A 93 -4.26 11.35 7.87
C GLU A 93 -5.26 11.53 6.71
N GLU A 94 -4.96 10.96 5.54
CA GLU A 94 -5.86 11.03 4.39
C GLU A 94 -7.20 10.33 4.68
N GLU A 95 -7.16 9.14 5.28
CA GLU A 95 -8.35 8.38 5.69
C GLU A 95 -9.23 9.15 6.69
N GLU A 96 -8.63 9.83 7.67
CA GLU A 96 -9.34 10.69 8.62
C GLU A 96 -9.99 11.90 7.92
N SER A 97 -9.28 12.51 6.97
CA SER A 97 -9.80 13.61 6.16
C SER A 97 -11.00 13.18 5.29
N ARG A 98 -10.99 11.96 4.76
CA ARG A 98 -12.09 11.40 3.95
C ARG A 98 -13.32 11.11 4.82
N LYS A 99 -13.11 10.56 6.02
CA LYS A 99 -14.20 10.28 6.98
C LYS A 99 -14.88 11.56 7.47
N SER A 100 -14.10 12.59 7.77
CA SER A 100 -14.64 13.90 8.20
C SER A 100 -15.43 14.61 7.09
N LYS A 101 -14.99 14.53 5.83
CA LYS A 101 -15.76 15.05 4.67
C LYS A 101 -17.09 14.32 4.47
N LYS A 102 -17.12 12.99 4.60
CA LYS A 102 -18.33 12.18 4.47
C LYS A 102 -19.35 12.43 5.60
N LYS A 103 -18.87 12.75 6.81
CA LYS A 103 -19.76 13.14 7.93
C LYS A 103 -20.38 14.52 7.72
N LYS A 104 -19.67 15.44 7.07
CA LYS A 104 -20.16 16.80 6.75
C LYS A 104 -21.24 16.80 5.66
N SER A 105 -21.17 15.89 4.68
CA SER A 105 -22.20 15.76 3.63
C SER A 105 -23.50 15.11 4.11
N ASN A 106 -23.46 14.31 5.18
CA ASN A 106 -24.67 13.66 5.72
C ASN A 106 -25.43 14.55 6.71
N ASN A 107 -24.83 15.64 7.21
CA ASN A 107 -25.45 16.54 8.19
C ASN A 107 -26.11 17.78 7.56
N SER A 108 -26.08 17.92 6.23
CA SER A 108 -26.65 19.08 5.52
C SER A 108 -28.08 18.86 4.98
N ASP A 109 -28.72 17.73 5.28
CA ASP A 109 -30.09 17.41 4.81
C ASP A 109 -31.17 17.46 5.91
N GLU A 110 -30.86 17.87 7.16
CA GLU A 110 -31.82 17.93 8.27
C GLU A 110 -31.83 19.28 9.02
N THR A 111 -31.94 20.40 8.30
CA THR A 111 -32.45 21.65 8.90
C THR A 111 -33.30 22.43 7.91
N ASP A 112 -34.59 22.10 7.85
CA ASP A 112 -35.63 23.08 7.48
C ASP A 112 -36.89 22.76 8.30
N GLU A 113 -36.86 23.14 9.58
CA GLU A 113 -38.04 23.23 10.43
C GLU A 113 -38.43 24.71 10.52
N LYS A 114 -39.59 25.08 9.96
CA LYS A 114 -40.33 26.27 10.41
C LYS A 114 -41.63 25.80 11.05
N PRO A 115 -41.84 26.05 12.35
CA PRO A 115 -43.15 25.90 12.95
C PRO A 115 -43.98 27.14 12.60
N ASP A 116 -45.19 26.95 12.07
CA ASP A 116 -46.22 27.99 12.13
C ASP A 116 -47.34 27.48 13.03
N PHE A 117 -47.47 28.12 14.19
CA PHE A 117 -48.55 27.91 15.14
C PHE A 117 -49.39 29.18 15.09
N GLN A 118 -50.61 29.09 14.59
CA GLN A 118 -51.66 30.05 14.90
C GLN A 118 -52.97 29.30 15.17
N VAL A 119 -53.56 29.71 16.28
CA VAL A 119 -54.70 29.13 16.99
C VAL A 119 -55.94 29.91 16.57
N GLU A 120 -56.98 29.22 16.12
CA GLU A 120 -58.38 29.52 16.48
C GLU A 120 -59.23 28.25 16.35
#